data_AF-A0AAJ8KGU9-F1
#
_entry.id   AF-A0AAJ8KGU9-F1
#
_cell.length_a   1.000
_cell.length_b   1.000
_cell.length_c   1.000
_cell.angle_alpha   90.00
_cell.angle_beta   90.00
_cell.angle_gamma   90.00
#
_symmetry.space_group_name_H-M   'P 1'
#
loop_
_entity.id
_entity.type
_entity.pdbx_description
1 polymer ?
#
loop_
_entity_poly.entity_id
_entity_poly.type
_entity_poly.pdbx_seq_one_letter_code
_entity_poly.pdbx_strand_id
1 'polypeptide(L)'
;MLGSISSLLRPSAIASSSRNSLPLLPRPNPTINQQVRFRGQLAPKRTKYKKAAKGAPGTQIPIGGSLKGTTLHHGTYGLRACSSVRISASQLSSCQMAVRRKIKPVKGAQMYLRVFPDIPVCVKGNEQRMGKGKGSFEYWSCRVKPGKVIMEVGGGGIREEIAKAALKLAQARLPLQTEFITIDSSPRLGKISSDGLRSPSYALPVPNPIVELDAKDEGRAKDVVLLREEQQMDDLSRRLEGALLDEVSMPSHGVEGVQAQ
;
A
#
# COMPACT_ATOMS: atom_id res chain seq x y z
N MET A 1 -60.71 -51.13 67.05
CA MET A 1 -61.78 -50.14 66.89
C MET A 1 -61.71 -49.63 65.47
N LEU A 2 -62.45 -50.22 64.53
CA LEU A 2 -63.83 -49.86 64.11
C LEU A 2 -63.92 -48.46 63.47
N GLY A 3 -64.45 -48.41 62.25
CA GLY A 3 -64.95 -47.20 61.56
C GLY A 3 -64.25 -46.97 60.20
N SER A 4 -64.67 -47.58 59.09
CA SER A 4 -65.92 -47.43 58.32
C SER A 4 -65.99 -46.16 57.45
N ILE A 5 -65.75 -46.38 56.15
CA ILE A 5 -66.45 -45.90 54.95
C ILE A 5 -67.38 -44.67 55.10
N SER A 6 -67.15 -43.64 54.28
CA SER A 6 -68.23 -43.02 53.49
C SER A 6 -67.68 -42.25 52.28
N SER A 7 -68.16 -42.68 51.13
CA SER A 7 -68.09 -42.04 49.82
C SER A 7 -68.93 -40.77 49.77
N LEU A 8 -68.46 -39.70 49.12
CA LEU A 8 -69.36 -38.79 48.39
C LEU A 8 -68.70 -38.24 47.11
N LEU A 9 -69.26 -38.68 46.00
CA LEU A 9 -69.55 -38.02 44.73
C LEU A 9 -68.54 -37.04 44.09
N ARG A 10 -68.20 -37.46 42.87
CA ARG A 10 -67.66 -36.73 41.72
C ARG A 10 -68.60 -35.61 41.26
N PRO A 11 -68.05 -34.45 40.85
CA PRO A 11 -68.58 -33.74 39.69
C PRO A 11 -67.60 -33.85 38.52
N SER A 12 -68.10 -34.41 37.43
CA SER A 12 -67.53 -34.30 36.09
C SER A 12 -67.63 -32.87 35.58
N ALA A 13 -66.52 -32.29 35.14
CA ALA A 13 -66.53 -31.14 34.24
C ALA A 13 -65.55 -31.37 33.09
N ILE A 14 -66.12 -31.25 31.90
CA ILE A 14 -65.57 -31.40 30.56
C ILE A 14 -64.90 -30.07 30.15
N ALA A 15 -63.76 -30.18 29.46
CA ALA A 15 -63.12 -29.18 28.59
C ALA A 15 -62.63 -27.88 29.28
N SER A 16 -61.65 -27.13 28.80
CA SER A 16 -61.12 -26.98 27.46
C SER A 16 -59.67 -26.48 27.49
N SER A 17 -59.02 -26.69 26.36
CA SER A 17 -57.73 -26.16 25.93
C SER A 17 -57.49 -24.67 26.23
N SER A 18 -56.41 -24.36 26.94
CA SER A 18 -55.38 -23.41 26.50
C SER A 18 -54.36 -23.23 27.63
N ARG A 19 -53.25 -23.98 27.55
CA ARG A 19 -52.05 -23.54 28.25
C ARG A 19 -51.53 -22.34 27.49
N ASN A 20 -51.83 -21.14 27.96
CA ASN A 20 -51.07 -19.96 27.60
C ASN A 20 -49.61 -20.21 28.03
N SER A 21 -48.81 -20.73 27.11
CA SER A 21 -47.37 -20.70 27.24
C SER A 21 -46.97 -19.24 27.21
N LEU A 22 -46.47 -18.73 28.33
CA LEU A 22 -45.79 -17.43 28.38
C LEU A 22 -44.78 -17.39 27.22
N PRO A 23 -44.71 -16.30 26.43
CA PRO A 23 -43.71 -16.21 25.39
C PRO A 23 -42.34 -16.27 26.07
N LEU A 24 -41.55 -17.27 25.70
CA LEU A 24 -40.15 -17.35 26.08
C LEU A 24 -39.50 -16.05 25.61
N LEU A 25 -39.19 -15.14 26.54
CA LEU A 25 -38.35 -14.00 26.23
C LEU A 25 -37.06 -14.55 25.62
N PRO A 26 -36.62 -14.06 24.46
CA PRO A 26 -35.36 -14.50 23.87
C PRO A 26 -34.27 -14.26 24.90
N ARG A 27 -33.61 -15.33 25.36
CA ARG A 27 -32.38 -15.18 26.14
C ARG A 27 -31.43 -14.34 25.27
N PRO A 28 -30.90 -13.19 25.77
CA PRO A 28 -29.90 -12.46 25.01
C PRO A 28 -28.72 -13.41 24.80
N ASN A 29 -28.47 -13.77 23.56
CA ASN A 29 -27.41 -14.68 23.17
C ASN A 29 -26.07 -14.06 23.62
N PRO A 30 -25.32 -14.61 24.60
CA PRO A 30 -24.02 -14.07 25.00
C PRO A 30 -22.92 -14.50 24.02
N THR A 31 -23.28 -14.62 22.75
CA THR A 31 -22.35 -14.55 21.62
C THR A 31 -22.84 -13.47 20.68
N ILE A 32 -22.98 -12.26 21.23
CA ILE A 32 -22.38 -11.12 20.56
C ILE A 32 -20.92 -11.53 20.36
N ASN A 33 -20.64 -12.18 19.22
CA ASN A 33 -19.44 -11.89 18.49
C ASN A 33 -19.43 -10.37 18.51
N GLN A 34 -18.66 -9.79 19.44
CA GLN A 34 -18.10 -8.50 19.22
C GLN A 34 -17.31 -8.73 17.96
N GLN A 35 -17.99 -8.56 16.82
CA GLN A 35 -17.34 -8.34 15.56
C GLN A 35 -16.67 -7.02 15.84
N VAL A 36 -15.46 -7.11 16.41
CA VAL A 36 -14.55 -6.00 16.59
C VAL A 36 -14.46 -5.48 15.17
N ARG A 37 -15.20 -4.40 14.91
CA ARG A 37 -15.28 -3.83 13.57
C ARG A 37 -13.87 -3.31 13.35
N PHE A 38 -13.03 -4.10 12.68
CA PHE A 38 -11.67 -3.79 12.26
C PHE A 38 -11.65 -2.67 11.20
N ARG A 39 -12.45 -1.62 11.40
CA ARG A 39 -12.47 -0.44 10.53
C ARG A 39 -11.31 0.52 10.84
N GLY A 40 -10.51 0.28 11.87
CA GLY A 40 -9.52 1.27 12.33
C GLY A 40 -8.11 0.80 12.69
N GLN A 41 -7.82 -0.50 12.83
CA GLN A 41 -6.52 -0.92 13.36
C GLN A 41 -5.74 -1.69 12.30
N LEU A 42 -4.53 -1.22 11.98
CA LEU A 42 -3.57 -1.89 11.10
C LEU A 42 -3.27 -3.30 11.64
N ALA A 43 -4.12 -4.26 11.27
CA ALA A 43 -4.12 -5.61 11.77
C ALA A 43 -4.71 -6.55 10.69
N PRO A 44 -4.10 -7.71 10.44
CA PRO A 44 -4.62 -8.68 9.48
C PRO A 44 -5.94 -9.28 9.97
N LYS A 45 -6.92 -9.38 9.08
CA LYS A 45 -8.26 -9.91 9.38
C LYS A 45 -8.24 -11.41 9.73
N ARG A 46 -7.37 -12.19 9.10
CA ARG A 46 -7.23 -13.65 9.28
C ARG A 46 -5.76 -14.01 9.38
N THR A 47 -5.40 -14.84 10.35
CA THR A 47 -4.04 -15.37 10.52
C THR A 47 -4.10 -16.85 10.85
N LYS A 48 -3.24 -17.67 10.22
CA LYS A 48 -3.15 -19.12 10.48
C LYS A 48 -2.75 -19.43 11.93
N TYR A 49 -1.78 -18.67 12.46
CA TYR A 49 -1.25 -18.84 13.82
C TYR A 49 -1.27 -17.52 14.58
N LYS A 50 -1.68 -17.56 15.86
CA LYS A 50 -1.70 -16.37 16.72
C LYS A 50 -0.32 -15.94 17.23
N LYS A 51 0.65 -16.87 17.26
CA LYS A 51 2.02 -16.63 17.76
C LYS A 51 3.04 -16.93 16.66
N ALA A 52 3.94 -16.00 16.37
CA ALA A 52 4.99 -16.17 15.36
C ALA A 52 6.40 -16.05 15.95
N ALA A 53 7.35 -16.88 15.53
CA ALA A 53 8.75 -16.76 15.95
C ALA A 53 9.30 -15.36 15.64
N LYS A 54 10.23 -14.85 16.46
CA LYS A 54 10.76 -13.48 16.33
C LYS A 54 11.38 -13.23 14.95
N GLY A 55 12.07 -14.23 14.40
CA GLY A 55 12.90 -14.09 13.19
C GLY A 55 14.09 -13.15 13.42
N ALA A 56 14.94 -12.99 12.40
CA ALA A 56 16.13 -12.14 12.48
C ALA A 56 15.75 -10.65 12.59
N PRO A 57 16.25 -9.90 13.61
CA PRO A 57 15.99 -8.47 13.76
C PRO A 57 16.89 -7.58 12.90
N GLY A 58 18.10 -8.02 12.52
CA GLY A 58 19.08 -7.22 11.75
C GLY A 58 19.29 -7.63 10.28
N THR A 59 18.94 -8.87 9.91
CA THR A 59 19.31 -9.46 8.61
C THR A 59 18.17 -9.35 7.60
N GLN A 60 17.67 -8.14 7.36
CA GLN A 60 16.90 -7.88 6.15
C GLN A 60 17.61 -6.92 5.21
N ILE A 61 18.94 -6.98 5.20
CA ILE A 61 19.76 -6.40 4.14
C ILE A 61 19.50 -7.24 2.88
N PRO A 62 19.00 -6.66 1.79
CA PRO A 62 18.79 -7.38 0.54
C PRO A 62 20.14 -7.68 -0.12
N ILE A 63 20.73 -8.83 0.20
CA ILE A 63 22.01 -9.27 -0.40
C ILE A 63 21.84 -9.49 -1.91
N GLY A 64 20.68 -10.01 -2.34
CA GLY A 64 20.37 -10.25 -3.75
C GLY A 64 19.92 -9.01 -4.54
N GLY A 65 20.31 -7.79 -4.16
CA GLY A 65 20.08 -6.61 -5.00
C GLY A 65 18.62 -6.15 -5.15
N SER A 66 17.71 -6.56 -4.27
CA SER A 66 16.27 -6.29 -4.47
C SER A 66 15.90 -4.81 -4.34
N LEU A 67 15.35 -4.24 -5.42
CA LEU A 67 14.82 -2.87 -5.47
C LEU A 67 13.30 -2.79 -5.22
N LYS A 68 12.68 -3.88 -4.76
CA LYS A 68 11.22 -3.94 -4.63
C LYS A 68 10.72 -3.01 -3.52
N GLY A 69 9.92 -2.03 -3.92
CA GLY A 69 9.31 -1.06 -3.00
C GLY A 69 10.29 0.01 -2.51
N THR A 70 11.34 0.30 -3.28
CA THR A 70 12.26 1.42 -3.02
C THR A 70 11.87 2.71 -3.76
N THR A 71 10.92 2.60 -4.70
CA THR A 71 10.36 3.68 -5.51
C THR A 71 8.90 3.98 -5.11
N LEU A 72 8.46 5.20 -5.42
CA LEU A 72 7.07 5.61 -5.25
C LEU A 72 6.16 4.94 -6.30
N HIS A 73 4.90 4.71 -5.94
CA HIS A 73 3.92 4.11 -6.86
C HIS A 73 2.54 4.79 -6.83
N HIS A 74 2.08 5.26 -5.69
CA HIS A 74 0.75 5.86 -5.56
C HIS A 74 0.83 7.39 -5.35
N GLY A 75 1.73 7.84 -4.48
CA GLY A 75 1.91 9.26 -4.19
C GLY A 75 3.00 9.93 -5.02
N THR A 76 3.00 11.26 -4.97
CA THR A 76 4.03 12.13 -5.59
C THR A 76 5.25 12.27 -4.68
N TYR A 77 5.02 12.22 -3.36
CA TYR A 77 6.06 12.35 -2.35
C TYR A 77 5.98 11.18 -1.36
N GLY A 78 7.08 10.85 -0.71
CA GLY A 78 7.06 9.82 0.33
C GLY A 78 8.24 9.83 1.28
N LEU A 79 8.18 8.89 2.22
CA LEU A 79 9.25 8.62 3.19
C LEU A 79 9.84 7.24 2.95
N ARG A 80 11.15 7.21 2.79
CA ARG A 80 11.96 6.01 2.61
C ARG A 80 12.78 5.72 3.85
N ALA A 81 12.88 4.45 4.23
CA ALA A 81 13.69 4.03 5.37
C ALA A 81 15.18 4.01 5.03
N CYS A 82 16.04 4.62 5.86
CA CYS A 82 17.49 4.54 5.68
C CYS A 82 18.09 3.30 6.35
N SER A 83 17.46 2.79 7.40
CA SER A 83 17.93 1.63 8.17
C SER A 83 16.87 0.52 8.28
N SER A 84 17.32 -0.68 8.64
CA SER A 84 16.44 -1.83 8.91
C SER A 84 15.89 -1.73 10.33
N VAL A 85 14.57 -1.62 10.48
CA VAL A 85 13.92 -1.60 11.80
C VAL A 85 12.58 -2.32 11.74
N ARG A 86 12.16 -2.85 12.89
CA ARG A 86 10.81 -3.39 13.11
C ARG A 86 9.89 -2.27 13.60
N ILE A 87 8.83 -1.98 12.86
CA ILE A 87 7.90 -0.89 13.17
C ILE A 87 6.60 -1.48 13.73
N SER A 88 6.07 -0.91 14.82
CA SER A 88 4.81 -1.35 15.40
C SER A 88 3.61 -0.72 14.70
N ALA A 89 2.45 -1.39 14.76
CA ALA A 89 1.20 -0.86 14.23
C ALA A 89 0.79 0.48 14.87
N SER A 90 1.09 0.66 16.16
CA SER A 90 0.84 1.92 16.87
C SER A 90 1.66 3.08 16.31
N GLN A 91 2.94 2.86 16.04
CA GLN A 91 3.82 3.86 15.40
C GLN A 91 3.30 4.25 14.01
N LEU A 92 2.93 3.27 13.18
CA LEU A 92 2.38 3.54 11.84
C LEU A 92 1.05 4.30 11.92
N SER A 93 0.18 3.96 12.88
CA SER A 93 -1.07 4.69 13.11
C SER A 93 -0.81 6.14 13.56
N SER A 94 0.17 6.36 14.45
CA SER A 94 0.60 7.69 14.91
C SER A 94 1.10 8.54 13.73
N CYS A 95 1.94 7.96 12.86
CA CYS A 95 2.41 8.60 11.63
C CYS A 95 1.24 8.94 10.68
N GLN A 96 0.34 7.98 10.45
CA GLN A 96 -0.83 8.15 9.61
C GLN A 96 -1.73 9.28 10.10
N MET A 97 -1.97 9.37 11.41
CA MET A 97 -2.74 10.45 12.01
C MET A 97 -2.04 11.81 11.88
N ALA A 98 -0.72 11.87 12.06
CA ALA A 98 0.05 13.10 11.91
C ALA A 98 -0.03 13.65 10.47
N VAL A 99 0.18 12.80 9.47
CA VAL A 99 0.08 13.19 8.06
C VAL A 99 -1.34 13.61 7.70
N ARG A 100 -2.36 12.79 8.05
CA ARG A 100 -3.76 13.10 7.79
C ARG A 100 -4.17 14.47 8.33
N ARG A 101 -3.73 14.83 9.54
CA ARG A 101 -4.00 16.15 10.12
C ARG A 101 -3.39 17.28 9.29
N LYS A 102 -2.14 17.12 8.83
CA LYS A 102 -1.44 18.16 8.08
C LYS A 102 -1.96 18.32 6.64
N ILE A 103 -2.35 17.22 5.98
CA ILE A 103 -2.87 17.26 4.60
C ILE A 103 -4.37 17.57 4.51
N LYS A 104 -5.11 17.51 5.63
CA LYS A 104 -6.55 17.78 5.69
C LYS A 104 -7.01 19.06 4.96
N PRO A 105 -6.27 20.20 4.99
CA PRO A 105 -6.68 21.42 4.29
C PRO A 105 -6.67 21.28 2.76
N VAL A 106 -5.87 20.36 2.21
CA VAL A 106 -5.76 20.19 0.76
C VAL A 106 -6.85 19.23 0.28
N LYS A 107 -7.78 19.75 -0.53
CA LYS A 107 -8.90 18.96 -1.05
C LYS A 107 -8.38 17.89 -2.02
N GLY A 108 -8.81 16.64 -1.80
CA GLY A 108 -8.38 15.51 -2.63
C GLY A 108 -6.99 14.96 -2.30
N ALA A 109 -6.31 15.49 -1.27
CA ALA A 109 -5.08 14.91 -0.76
C ALA A 109 -5.34 13.55 -0.10
N GLN A 110 -4.54 12.57 -0.45
CA GLN A 110 -4.58 11.24 0.11
C GLN A 110 -3.21 10.83 0.61
N MET A 111 -3.20 9.89 1.56
CA MET A 111 -1.98 9.26 2.02
C MET A 111 -2.07 7.75 1.90
N TYR A 112 -0.96 7.14 1.56
CA TYR A 112 -0.84 5.71 1.33
C TYR A 112 0.20 5.14 2.28
N LEU A 113 -0.13 4.01 2.90
CA LEU A 113 0.82 3.23 3.69
C LEU A 113 1.34 2.10 2.79
N ARG A 114 2.65 2.08 2.53
CA ARG A 114 3.29 1.05 1.67
C ARG A 114 3.68 -0.20 2.46
N VAL A 115 3.72 -0.11 3.78
CA VAL A 115 4.04 -1.22 4.69
C VAL A 115 2.82 -1.60 5.52
N PHE A 116 2.59 -2.89 5.71
CA PHE A 116 1.49 -3.39 6.52
C PHE A 116 2.02 -4.25 7.66
N PRO A 117 1.54 -4.07 8.92
CA PRO A 117 1.96 -4.87 10.06
C PRO A 117 1.25 -6.22 10.06
N ASP A 118 1.95 -7.23 9.55
CA ASP A 118 1.50 -8.60 9.34
C ASP A 118 2.04 -9.58 10.40
N ILE A 119 3.05 -9.20 11.17
CA ILE A 119 3.74 -10.10 12.10
C ILE A 119 3.16 -9.92 13.51
N PRO A 120 2.65 -10.99 14.14
CA PRO A 120 2.18 -10.92 15.51
C PRO A 120 3.37 -10.97 16.49
N VAL A 121 3.50 -9.96 17.33
CA VAL A 121 4.50 -9.90 18.40
C VAL A 121 3.86 -10.37 19.70
N CYS A 122 4.49 -11.37 20.32
CA CYS A 122 4.09 -11.88 21.62
C CYS A 122 5.16 -11.55 22.64
N VAL A 123 4.75 -11.01 23.78
CA VAL A 123 5.64 -10.62 24.87
C VAL A 123 5.22 -11.38 26.12
N LYS A 124 6.21 -11.79 26.90
CA LYS A 124 5.99 -12.38 28.20
C LYS A 124 6.03 -11.27 29.24
N GLY A 125 5.13 -11.30 30.22
CA GLY A 125 5.07 -10.30 31.28
C GLY A 125 6.42 -10.16 31.99
N ASN A 126 6.81 -8.93 32.29
CA ASN A 126 8.09 -8.62 32.92
C ASN A 126 8.21 -9.24 34.32
N GLU A 127 7.08 -9.47 34.97
CA GLU A 127 6.95 -10.12 36.27
C GLU A 127 7.22 -11.64 36.25
N GLN A 128 7.15 -12.28 35.08
CA GLN A 128 7.24 -13.73 34.96
C GLN A 128 8.68 -14.21 34.69
N ARG A 129 9.16 -15.17 35.49
CA ARG A 129 10.46 -15.85 35.28
C ARG A 129 10.54 -16.57 33.94
N MET A 130 11.76 -16.79 33.42
CA MET A 130 12.04 -17.53 32.18
C MET A 130 11.45 -18.95 32.17
N GLY A 131 11.22 -19.53 30.98
CA GLY A 131 10.57 -20.84 30.81
C GLY A 131 9.04 -20.77 30.64
N LYS A 132 8.30 -21.85 30.93
CA LYS A 132 6.82 -21.94 30.86
C LYS A 132 6.18 -21.58 29.51
N GLY A 133 6.95 -21.71 28.43
CA GLY A 133 6.50 -21.43 27.07
C GLY A 133 6.45 -19.94 26.71
N LYS A 134 5.74 -19.63 25.62
CA LYS A 134 5.71 -18.31 24.99
C LYS A 134 4.54 -17.45 25.49
N GLY A 135 4.79 -16.15 25.68
CA GLY A 135 3.81 -15.16 26.12
C GLY A 135 2.58 -14.98 25.21
N SER A 136 1.69 -14.09 25.63
CA SER A 136 0.46 -13.72 24.92
C SER A 136 0.76 -12.75 23.76
N PHE A 137 -0.17 -12.63 22.82
CA PHE A 137 -0.10 -11.64 21.75
C PHE A 137 -0.30 -10.23 22.32
N GLU A 138 0.53 -9.27 21.89
CA GLU A 138 0.47 -7.89 22.35
C GLU A 138 0.15 -6.92 21.21
N TYR A 139 0.93 -6.94 20.12
CA TYR A 139 0.74 -6.01 19.00
C TYR A 139 1.20 -6.59 17.66
N TRP A 140 0.73 -5.95 16.59
CA TRP A 140 1.15 -6.21 15.21
C TRP A 140 2.34 -5.35 14.82
N SER A 141 3.24 -5.91 14.04
CA SER A 141 4.45 -5.23 13.59
C SER A 141 4.81 -5.62 12.16
N CYS A 142 5.53 -4.75 11.47
CA CYS A 142 6.14 -5.05 10.17
C CYS A 142 7.67 -4.97 10.25
N ARG A 143 8.34 -5.72 9.38
CA ARG A 143 9.78 -5.59 9.15
C ARG A 143 10.01 -4.68 7.96
N VAL A 144 10.80 -3.63 8.15
CA VAL A 144 11.14 -2.68 7.08
C VAL A 144 12.61 -2.83 6.73
N LYS A 145 12.87 -3.04 5.43
CA LYS A 145 14.22 -3.13 4.86
C LYS A 145 14.78 -1.73 4.60
N PRO A 146 16.11 -1.56 4.61
CA PRO A 146 16.71 -0.29 4.18
C PRO A 146 16.33 -0.03 2.71
N GLY A 147 16.05 1.22 2.39
CA GLY A 147 15.56 1.65 1.08
C GLY A 147 14.07 1.45 0.85
N LYS A 148 13.33 0.77 1.73
CA LYS A 148 11.89 0.56 1.53
C LYS A 148 11.09 1.83 1.81
N VAL A 149 10.13 2.15 0.95
CA VAL A 149 9.17 3.24 1.17
C VAL A 149 8.16 2.82 2.23
N ILE A 150 7.97 3.65 3.25
CA ILE A 150 7.03 3.41 4.37
C ILE A 150 5.66 3.98 4.04
N MET A 151 5.62 5.23 3.59
CA MET A 151 4.40 5.97 3.37
C MET A 151 4.56 7.02 2.28
N GLU A 152 3.45 7.33 1.62
CA GLU A 152 3.37 8.24 0.48
C GLU A 152 2.22 9.23 0.67
N VAL A 153 2.36 10.37 0.03
CA VAL A 153 1.38 11.45 0.00
C VAL A 153 1.22 11.88 -1.45
N GLY A 154 -0.02 12.06 -1.90
CA GLY A 154 -0.34 12.47 -3.26
C GLY A 154 -1.81 12.87 -3.42
N GLY A 155 -2.20 13.19 -4.65
CA GLY A 155 -3.54 13.67 -4.98
C GLY A 155 -3.75 15.16 -4.69
N GLY A 156 -4.75 15.77 -5.32
CA GLY A 156 -5.19 17.14 -5.02
C GLY A 156 -4.18 18.26 -5.27
N GLY A 157 -3.13 18.04 -6.07
CA GLY A 157 -2.13 19.07 -6.38
C GLY A 157 -1.33 19.56 -5.17
N ILE A 158 -0.98 18.66 -4.24
CA ILE A 158 -0.21 19.02 -3.04
C ILE A 158 1.13 19.65 -3.42
N ARG A 159 1.38 20.86 -2.90
CA ARG A 159 2.69 21.54 -2.98
C ARG A 159 3.74 20.80 -2.15
N GLU A 160 4.98 20.79 -2.65
CA GLU A 160 6.11 20.09 -2.00
C GLU A 160 6.29 20.52 -0.54
N GLU A 161 6.20 21.82 -0.25
CA GLU A 161 6.37 22.38 1.10
C GLU A 161 5.42 21.76 2.13
N ILE A 162 4.15 21.57 1.75
CA ILE A 162 3.12 20.98 2.60
C ILE A 162 3.41 19.49 2.80
N ALA A 163 3.78 18.78 1.73
CA ALA A 163 4.14 17.36 1.80
C ALA A 163 5.37 17.14 2.69
N LYS A 164 6.41 17.96 2.53
CA LYS A 164 7.64 17.92 3.32
C LYS A 164 7.36 18.19 4.79
N ALA A 165 6.53 19.19 5.11
CA ALA A 165 6.11 19.47 6.48
C ALA A 165 5.30 18.31 7.08
N ALA A 166 4.38 17.70 6.32
CA ALA A 166 3.58 16.57 6.78
C ALA A 166 4.44 15.32 7.06
N LEU A 167 5.36 15.01 6.14
CA LEU A 167 6.25 13.87 6.26
C LEU A 167 7.32 14.08 7.36
N LYS A 168 7.77 15.32 7.60
CA LYS A 168 8.64 15.64 8.74
C LYS A 168 7.97 15.31 10.08
N LEU A 169 6.67 15.57 10.22
CA LEU A 169 5.92 15.18 11.42
C LEU A 169 5.82 13.66 11.58
N ALA A 170 5.69 12.92 10.48
CA ALA A 170 5.68 11.46 10.51
C ALA A 170 7.06 10.88 10.86
N GLN A 171 8.13 11.44 10.30
CA GLN A 171 9.52 11.05 10.60
C GLN A 171 9.79 11.11 12.12
N ALA A 172 9.35 12.16 12.80
CA ALA A 172 9.52 12.30 14.25
C ALA A 172 8.80 11.21 15.09
N ARG A 173 7.85 10.46 14.50
CA ARG A 173 7.11 9.38 15.16
C ARG A 173 7.68 7.99 14.83
N LEU A 174 8.60 7.90 13.88
CA LEU A 174 9.23 6.64 13.48
C LEU A 174 10.49 6.37 14.32
N PRO A 175 10.77 5.11 14.67
CA PRO A 175 11.96 4.73 15.42
C PRO A 175 13.23 4.61 14.54
N LEU A 176 13.26 5.27 13.38
CA LEU A 176 14.35 5.13 12.40
C LEU A 176 14.58 6.42 11.62
N GLN A 177 15.78 6.54 11.04
CA GLN A 177 16.11 7.64 10.13
C GLN A 177 15.47 7.42 8.77
N THR A 178 14.79 8.44 8.27
CA THR A 178 14.09 8.38 6.99
C THR A 178 14.51 9.51 6.06
N GLU A 179 14.38 9.26 4.78
CA GLU A 179 14.67 10.18 3.68
C GLU A 179 13.36 10.59 3.00
N PHE A 180 13.24 11.87 2.68
CA PHE A 180 12.16 12.39 1.84
C PHE A 180 12.46 12.10 0.38
N ILE A 181 11.47 11.61 -0.36
CA ILE A 181 11.64 11.20 -1.77
C ILE A 181 10.55 11.77 -2.66
N THR A 182 10.92 12.04 -3.92
CA THR A 182 10.07 12.44 -5.04
C THR A 182 10.01 11.32 -6.09
N ILE A 183 9.17 11.48 -7.11
CA ILE A 183 9.03 10.49 -8.22
C ILE A 183 10.36 10.28 -8.95
N ASP A 184 11.14 11.35 -9.11
CA ASP A 184 12.40 11.32 -9.85
C ASP A 184 13.55 10.71 -9.04
N SER A 185 13.39 10.61 -7.72
CA SER A 185 14.43 10.08 -6.84
C SER A 185 14.86 8.67 -7.24
N SER A 186 16.17 8.45 -7.30
CA SER A 186 16.75 7.17 -7.68
C SER A 186 16.34 6.07 -6.69
N PRO A 187 16.14 4.83 -7.15
CA PRO A 187 15.95 3.70 -6.25
C PRO A 187 17.18 3.50 -5.34
N ARG A 188 16.93 2.98 -4.13
CA ARG A 188 17.96 2.82 -3.09
C ARG A 188 18.18 1.34 -2.79
N LEU A 189 19.41 0.87 -2.94
CA LEU A 189 19.85 -0.47 -2.54
C LEU A 189 20.74 -0.37 -1.29
N GLY A 190 20.16 -0.65 -0.13
CA GLY A 190 20.89 -0.48 1.14
C GLY A 190 21.32 0.97 1.34
N LYS A 191 22.63 1.22 1.32
CA LYS A 191 23.19 2.58 1.41
C LYS A 191 23.40 3.23 0.04
N ILE A 192 23.45 2.45 -1.03
CA ILE A 192 23.74 2.93 -2.39
C ILE A 192 22.45 3.48 -2.99
N SER A 193 22.49 4.71 -3.47
CA SER A 193 21.45 5.32 -4.29
C SER A 193 22.09 5.78 -5.59
N SER A 194 21.73 5.15 -6.71
CA SER A 194 22.27 5.51 -8.02
C SER A 194 21.19 5.36 -9.09
N ASP A 195 21.24 6.24 -10.09
CA ASP A 195 20.30 6.20 -11.22
C ASP A 195 20.48 4.96 -12.09
N GLY A 196 21.68 4.37 -12.11
CA GLY A 196 21.95 3.09 -12.80
C GLY A 196 21.19 1.88 -12.23
N LEU A 197 20.55 2.03 -11.05
CA LEU A 197 19.64 1.01 -10.51
C LEU A 197 18.23 1.11 -11.09
N ARG A 198 17.88 2.20 -11.79
CA ARG A 198 16.60 2.29 -12.49
C ARG A 198 16.63 1.32 -13.66
N SER A 199 15.55 0.56 -13.86
CA SER A 199 15.41 -0.26 -15.05
C SER A 199 15.57 0.65 -16.28
N PRO A 200 16.42 0.28 -17.25
CA PRO A 200 16.61 1.10 -18.43
C PRO A 200 15.28 1.25 -19.18
N SER A 201 15.09 2.38 -19.88
CA SER A 201 13.83 2.75 -20.52
C SER A 201 13.28 1.67 -21.46
N TYR A 202 14.16 0.92 -22.13
CA TYR A 202 13.79 -0.20 -23.00
C TYR A 202 13.17 -1.40 -22.26
N ALA A 203 13.39 -1.52 -20.96
CA ALA A 203 12.83 -2.60 -20.13
C ALA A 203 11.47 -2.24 -19.52
N LEU A 204 11.03 -0.99 -19.67
CA LEU A 204 9.65 -0.62 -19.39
C LEU A 204 8.78 -1.17 -20.54
N PRO A 205 7.60 -1.74 -20.24
CA PRO A 205 6.66 -2.09 -21.29
C PRO A 205 6.42 -0.86 -22.14
N VAL A 206 6.75 -0.93 -23.44
CA VAL A 206 6.36 0.12 -24.39
C VAL A 206 4.85 0.26 -24.23
N PRO A 207 4.31 1.48 -23.96
CA PRO A 207 2.88 1.68 -23.87
C PRO A 207 2.26 1.09 -25.13
N ASN A 208 1.44 0.03 -25.00
CA ASN A 208 0.83 -0.58 -26.16
C ASN A 208 -0.27 0.38 -26.63
N PRO A 209 -0.06 1.12 -27.73
CA PRO A 209 -0.97 2.19 -28.11
C PRO A 209 -2.34 1.64 -28.53
N ILE A 210 -2.41 0.35 -28.88
CA ILE A 210 -3.63 -0.36 -29.26
C ILE A 210 -4.62 -0.40 -28.08
N VAL A 211 -4.14 -0.59 -26.85
CA VAL A 211 -5.00 -0.73 -25.65
C VAL A 211 -5.60 0.60 -25.20
N GLU A 212 -4.93 1.73 -25.47
CA GLU A 212 -5.45 3.08 -25.17
C GLU A 212 -6.48 3.54 -26.22
N LEU A 213 -6.41 3.01 -27.44
CA LEU A 213 -7.36 3.28 -28.53
C LEU A 213 -8.61 2.41 -28.42
N ASP A 214 -8.46 1.14 -28.03
CA ASP A 214 -9.58 0.18 -27.82
C ASP A 214 -10.56 0.61 -26.71
N ALA A 215 -10.13 1.48 -25.78
CA ALA A 215 -10.99 2.00 -24.72
C ALA A 215 -11.91 3.16 -25.16
N LYS A 216 -11.68 3.73 -26.36
CA LYS A 216 -12.45 4.86 -26.88
C LYS A 216 -13.26 4.54 -28.13
N ASP A 217 -12.80 3.62 -28.98
CA ASP A 217 -13.44 3.36 -30.27
C ASP A 217 -13.85 1.89 -30.42
N GLU A 218 -15.15 1.63 -30.25
CA GLU A 218 -15.77 0.35 -30.56
C GLU A 218 -15.63 0.04 -32.07
N GLY A 219 -14.63 -0.75 -32.45
CA GLY A 219 -14.67 -1.54 -33.69
C GLY A 219 -13.99 -1.00 -34.95
N ARG A 220 -13.09 -0.02 -34.88
CA ARG A 220 -12.37 0.53 -36.06
C ARG A 220 -10.84 0.37 -36.07
N ALA A 221 -10.34 -0.64 -35.34
CA ALA A 221 -8.91 -0.82 -35.06
C ALA A 221 -7.99 -0.90 -36.31
N LYS A 222 -8.47 -1.41 -37.46
CA LYS A 222 -7.65 -1.51 -38.69
C LYS A 222 -7.43 -0.15 -39.37
N ASP A 223 -8.44 0.71 -39.37
CA ASP A 223 -8.38 2.00 -40.06
C ASP A 223 -7.44 2.99 -39.33
N VAL A 224 -7.39 2.90 -38.00
CA VAL A 224 -6.55 3.78 -37.15
C VAL A 224 -5.06 3.42 -37.26
N VAL A 225 -4.73 2.14 -37.41
CA VAL A 225 -3.33 1.69 -37.58
C VAL A 225 -2.79 2.16 -38.93
N LEU A 226 -3.57 2.03 -40.01
CA LEU A 226 -3.19 2.47 -41.35
C LEU A 226 -2.96 3.98 -41.41
N LEU A 227 -3.90 4.78 -40.88
CA LEU A 227 -3.75 6.24 -40.83
C LEU A 227 -2.52 6.70 -40.04
N ARG A 228 -2.13 5.95 -39.00
CA ARG A 228 -0.93 6.24 -38.23
C ARG A 228 0.34 5.88 -38.99
N GLU A 229 0.36 4.74 -39.67
CA GLU A 229 1.49 4.33 -40.50
C GLU A 229 1.71 5.32 -41.66
N GLU A 230 0.62 5.81 -42.27
CA GLU A 230 0.65 6.88 -43.27
C GLU A 230 1.25 8.17 -42.69
N GLN A 231 0.79 8.61 -41.51
CA GLN A 231 1.34 9.82 -40.85
C GLN A 231 2.81 9.68 -40.46
N GLN A 232 3.22 8.51 -39.98
CA GLN A 232 4.63 8.25 -39.64
C GLN A 232 5.50 8.23 -40.90
N MET A 233 4.98 7.77 -42.02
CA MET A 233 5.68 7.79 -43.29
C MET A 233 5.78 9.18 -43.90
N ASP A 234 4.72 9.98 -43.79
CA ASP A 234 4.73 11.39 -44.18
C ASP A 234 5.73 12.21 -43.35
N ASP A 235 5.78 12.02 -42.03
CA ASP A 235 6.73 12.71 -41.16
C ASP A 235 8.18 12.31 -41.43
N LEU A 236 8.42 11.02 -41.72
CA LEU A 236 9.74 10.53 -42.15
C LEU A 236 10.13 11.11 -43.51
N SER A 237 9.19 11.18 -44.46
CA SER A 237 9.42 11.79 -45.77
C SER A 237 9.78 13.26 -45.65
N ARG A 238 9.04 14.03 -44.84
CA ARG A 238 9.32 15.46 -44.60
C ARG A 238 10.67 15.68 -43.91
N ARG A 239 11.05 14.81 -42.99
CA ARG A 239 12.38 14.85 -42.35
C ARG A 239 13.50 14.52 -43.32
N LEU A 240 13.27 13.58 -44.23
CA LEU A 240 14.24 13.22 -45.27
C LEU A 240 14.41 14.36 -46.27
N GLU A 241 13.30 14.97 -46.72
CA GLU A 241 13.31 16.14 -47.60
C GLU A 241 14.01 17.33 -46.94
N GLY A 242 13.76 17.58 -45.65
CA GLY A 242 14.46 18.62 -44.88
C GLY A 242 15.97 18.38 -44.80
N ALA A 243 16.38 17.13 -44.56
CA ALA A 243 17.81 16.77 -44.52
C ALA A 243 18.49 16.86 -45.89
N LEU A 244 17.75 16.61 -46.98
CA LEU A 244 18.26 16.69 -48.35
C LEU A 244 18.41 18.15 -48.82
N LEU A 245 17.59 19.07 -48.32
CA LEU A 245 17.70 20.51 -48.56
C LEU A 245 18.90 21.14 -47.83
N ASP A 246 19.25 20.64 -46.64
CA ASP A 246 20.40 21.12 -45.87
C ASP A 246 21.76 20.71 -46.51
N GLU A 247 21.83 19.56 -47.21
CA GLU A 247 23.04 19.09 -47.92
C GLU A 247 23.37 19.96 -49.16
N VAL A 248 22.37 20.60 -49.80
CA VAL A 248 22.58 21.46 -50.98
C VAL A 248 23.06 22.87 -50.59
N SER A 249 22.97 23.25 -49.31
CA SER A 249 23.35 24.58 -48.79
C SER A 249 24.75 24.62 -48.15
N MET A 250 25.68 23.75 -48.57
CA MET A 250 27.10 23.82 -48.17
C MET A 250 27.88 24.76 -49.12
N PRO A 251 28.44 25.90 -48.67
CA PRO A 251 29.23 26.79 -49.53
C PRO A 251 30.61 26.16 -49.83
N SER A 252 30.95 26.07 -51.12
CA SER A 252 32.24 25.58 -51.63
C SER A 252 33.41 26.44 -51.14
N HIS A 253 34.43 25.81 -50.55
CA HIS A 253 35.65 26.42 -50.01
C HIS A 253 36.41 27.30 -51.02
N GLY A 254 36.78 28.52 -50.59
CA GLY A 254 37.84 29.32 -51.20
C GLY A 254 39.22 28.78 -50.79
N VAL A 255 40.09 28.62 -51.78
CA VAL A 255 41.48 28.15 -51.65
C VAL A 255 42.36 29.37 -51.34
N GLU A 256 42.86 29.51 -50.11
CA GLU A 256 43.91 30.49 -49.77
C GLU A 256 45.29 29.91 -50.06
N GLY A 257 46.11 30.73 -50.72
CA GLY A 257 47.38 30.36 -51.31
C GLY A 257 48.52 30.13 -50.31
N VAL A 258 49.41 29.22 -50.70
CA VAL A 258 50.73 29.02 -50.09
C VAL A 258 51.70 30.07 -50.66
N GLN A 259 52.18 30.96 -49.80
CA GLN A 259 53.41 31.73 -50.03
C GLN A 259 54.32 31.55 -48.83
N ALA A 260 55.44 30.85 -49.03
CA ALA A 260 56.60 30.90 -48.16
C ALA A 260 57.86 30.83 -49.03
N GLN A 261 58.75 31.80 -48.79
CA GLN A 261 60.15 31.79 -49.22
C GLN A 261 60.94 30.73 -48.46
#